data_AF-A0A316TJI8-F1
#
_entry.id   AF-A0A316TJI8-F1
#
_cell.length_a   1.000
_cell.length_b   1.000
_cell.length_c   1.000
_cell.angle_alpha   90.00
_cell.angle_beta   90.00
_cell.angle_gamma   90.00
#
_symmetry.space_group_name_H-M   'P 1'
#
loop_
_entity.id
_entity.type
_entity.pdbx_description
1 polymer ?
#
loop_
_entity_poly.entity_id
_entity_poly.type
_entity_poly.pdbx_seq_one_letter_code
_entity_poly.pdbx_strand_id
1 'polypeptide(L)' 'MNEAPTKYSRQQFVRYQHVIDGRPNSEMENAVTAYSQQFPKVDLDQLMTFAQWMDERREAEPTAPA' A
#
# COMPACT_ATOMS: atom_id res chain seq x y z
N MET A 1 -1.43 7.74 -26.25
CA MET A 1 -0.53 8.20 -25.19
C MET A 1 0.01 6.95 -24.51
N ASN A 2 1.30 6.64 -24.65
CA ASN A 2 1.95 5.58 -23.87
C ASN A 2 2.62 6.26 -22.67
N GLU A 3 1.82 6.65 -21.68
CA GLU A 3 2.38 7.06 -20.39
C GLU A 3 2.98 5.81 -19.73
N ALA A 4 4.26 5.89 -19.37
CA ALA A 4 4.88 4.87 -18.55
C ALA A 4 4.08 4.77 -17.24
N PRO A 5 3.81 3.56 -16.72
CA PRO A 5 3.01 3.43 -15.50
C PRO A 5 3.70 4.16 -14.35
N THR A 6 2.98 5.09 -13.73
CA THR A 6 3.49 5.86 -12.60
C THR A 6 3.80 4.92 -11.45
N LYS A 7 5.05 4.98 -10.97
CA LYS A 7 5.50 4.21 -9.82
C LYS A 7 5.44 5.08 -8.57
N TYR A 8 4.94 4.50 -7.50
CA TYR A 8 4.93 5.11 -6.17
C TYR A 8 5.57 4.14 -5.18
N SER A 9 6.03 4.65 -4.04
CA SER A 9 6.52 3.80 -2.97
C SER A 9 5.37 3.09 -2.26
N ARG A 10 5.67 1.95 -1.62
CA ARG A 10 4.68 1.22 -0.84
C ARG A 10 4.07 2.07 0.27
N GLN A 11 4.89 2.92 0.91
CA GLN A 11 4.42 3.92 1.88
C GLN A 11 3.36 4.85 1.28
N GLN A 12 3.57 5.36 0.06
CA GLN A 12 2.59 6.21 -0.61
C GLN A 12 1.28 5.47 -0.87
N PHE A 13 1.34 4.20 -1.30
CA PHE A 13 0.13 3.40 -1.49
C PHE A 13 -0.65 3.20 -0.18
N VAL A 14 0.02 2.92 0.94
CA VAL A 14 -0.63 2.81 2.26
C VAL A 14 -1.31 4.13 2.65
N ARG A 15 -0.65 5.28 2.41
CA ARG A 15 -1.25 6.60 2.65
C ARG A 15 -2.45 6.86 1.75
N TYR A 16 -2.37 6.53 0.46
CA TYR A 16 -3.48 6.72 -0.49
C TYR A 16 -4.69 5.86 -0.14
N GLN A 17 -4.46 4.62 0.30
CA GLN A 17 -5.54 3.76 0.76
C GLN A 17 -6.29 4.39 1.93
N HIS A 18 -5.56 5.01 2.87
CA HIS A 18 -6.15 5.72 4.00
C HIS A 18 -7.04 6.90 3.56
N VAL A 19 -6.65 7.63 2.51
CA VAL A 19 -7.48 8.69 1.91
C VAL A 19 -8.73 8.12 1.27
N ILE A 20 -8.59 7.02 0.51
CA ILE A 20 -9.70 6.35 -0.16
C ILE A 20 -10.72 5.83 0.86
N ASP A 21 -10.25 5.32 2.00
CA ASP A 21 -11.07 4.83 3.12
C ASP A 21 -11.73 5.98 3.91
N GLY A 22 -11.54 7.24 3.51
CA GLY A 22 -12.15 8.42 4.12
C GLY A 22 -11.62 8.74 5.51
N ARG A 23 -10.42 8.25 5.86
CA ARG A 23 -9.84 8.45 7.18
C ARG A 23 -9.07 9.77 7.29
N PRO A 24 -8.92 10.33 8.51
CA PRO A 24 -8.22 11.58 8.71
C PRO A 24 -6.76 11.51 8.24
N ASN A 25 -6.29 12.53 7.52
CA ASN A 25 -4.90 12.61 7.07
C ASN A 25 -3.88 12.56 8.23
N SER A 26 -4.28 12.99 9.43
CA SER A 26 -3.45 12.92 10.64
C SER A 26 -3.10 11.49 11.06
N GLU A 27 -3.84 10.49 10.58
CA GLU A 27 -3.62 9.06 10.90
C GLU A 27 -2.82 8.31 9.83
N MET A 28 -2.43 8.98 8.73
CA MET A 28 -1.65 8.38 7.65
C MET A 28 -0.32 7.78 8.12
N GLU A 29 0.43 8.50 8.95
CA GLU A 29 1.72 8.00 9.47
C GLU A 29 1.52 6.82 10.42
N ASN A 30 0.41 6.82 11.17
CA ASN A 30 0.04 5.68 12.02
C ASN A 30 -0.30 4.46 11.15
N ALA A 31 -0.96 4.65 10.01
CA ALA A 31 -1.26 3.56 9.08
C ALA A 31 0.00 2.97 8.45
N VAL A 32 0.95 3.81 8.03
CA VAL A 32 2.26 3.37 7.52
C VAL A 32 3.04 2.60 8.59
N THR A 33 3.03 3.10 9.83
CA THR A 33 3.71 2.46 10.96
C THR A 33 3.05 1.12 11.32
N ALA A 34 1.71 1.06 11.34
CA ALA A 34 0.99 -0.19 11.57
C ALA A 34 1.29 -1.22 10.46
N TYR A 35 1.35 -0.77 9.21
CA TYR A 35 1.69 -1.63 8.08
C TYR A 35 3.13 -2.18 8.18
N SER A 36 4.11 -1.36 8.56
CA SER A 36 5.49 -1.82 8.74
C SER A 36 5.66 -2.79 9.91
N GLN A 37 4.86 -2.62 10.98
CA GLN A 37 4.82 -3.54 12.09
C GLN A 37 4.21 -4.89 11.71
N GLN A 38 3.15 -4.88 10.89
CA GLN A 38 2.50 -6.10 10.41
C GLN A 38 3.36 -6.86 9.40
N PHE A 39 4.11 -6.13 8.56
CA PHE A 39 4.97 -6.69 7.51
C PHE A 39 6.42 -6.19 7.68
N PRO A 40 7.18 -6.65 8.70
CA PRO A 40 8.51 -6.12 9.00
C PRO A 40 9.59 -6.49 7.96
N LYS A 41 9.29 -7.44 7.06
CA LYS A 41 10.18 -7.84 5.96
C LYS A 41 9.95 -7.05 4.68
N VAL A 42 8.90 -6.24 4.64
CA VAL A 42 8.51 -5.45 3.47
C VAL A 42 9.31 -4.16 3.45
N ASP A 43 9.91 -3.87 2.30
CA ASP A 43 10.52 -2.57 2.03
C ASP A 43 9.43 -1.55 1.67
N LEU A 44 9.34 -0.48 2.47
CA LEU A 44 8.37 0.59 2.30
C LEU A 44 8.74 1.57 1.18
N ASP A 45 10.04 1.70 0.90
CA ASP A 45 10.58 2.62 -0.11
C ASP A 45 10.64 1.98 -1.51
N GLN A 46 10.37 0.67 -1.59
CA GLN A 46 10.27 -0.07 -2.84
C GLN A 46 9.26 0.60 -3.79
N LEU A 47 9.76 1.04 -4.95
CA LEU A 47 8.94 1.63 -6.00
C LEU A 47 8.25 0.56 -6.83
N MET A 48 6.93 0.65 -6.94
CA MET A 48 6.11 -0.27 -7.71
C MET A 48 4.94 0.44 -8.38
N THR A 49 4.37 -0.21 -9.38
CA THR A 49 3.12 0.24 -9.99
C THR A 49 1.93 -0.12 -9.12
N PHE A 50 0.80 0.56 -9.30
CA PHE A 50 -0.43 0.24 -8.58
C PHE A 50 -0.89 -1.21 -8.78
N ALA A 51 -0.72 -1.75 -9.99
CA ALA A 51 -1.05 -3.15 -10.28
C ALA A 51 -0.21 -4.13 -9.45
N GLN A 52 1.10 -3.90 -9.36
CA GLN A 52 2.01 -4.72 -8.55
C GLN A 52 1.64 -4.66 -7.06
N TRP A 53 1.33 -3.46 -6.55
CA TRP A 53 0.86 -3.28 -5.17
C TRP A 53 -0.40 -4.09 -4.87
N MET A 54 -1.38 -4.06 -5.79
CA MET A 54 -2.64 -4.81 -5.65
C MET A 54 -2.43 -6.32 -5.69
N ASP A 55 -1.51 -6.81 -6.53
CA ASP A 55 -1.18 -8.24 -6.61
C ASP A 55 -0.52 -8.73 -5.32
N GLU A 56 0.48 -8.01 -4.79
CA GLU A 56 1.13 -8.36 -3.53
C GLU A 56 0.15 -8.35 -2.35
N ARG A 57 -0.80 -7.40 -2.33
CA ARG A 57 -1.84 -7.39 -1.31
C ARG A 57 -2.77 -8.59 -1.39
N ARG A 58 -3.12 -9.02 -2.60
CA ARG A 58 -3.93 -10.24 -2.80
C ARG A 58 -3.19 -11.49 -2.33
N GLU A 59 -1.86 -11.53 -2.47
CA GLU A 59 -1.03 -12.64 -1.97
C GLU A 59 -0.81 -12.57 -0.45
N ALA A 60 -0.75 -11.36 0.13
CA ALA A 60 -0.53 -11.13 1.55
C ALA A 60 -1.83 -11.24 2.39
N GLU A 61 -3.00 -10.96 1.81
CA GLU A 61 -4.28 -11.22 2.44
C GLU A 61 -4.60 -12.73 2.30
N PRO A 62 -4.66 -13.51 3.40
CA PRO A 62 -5.19 -14.86 3.30
C PRO A 62 -6.62 -14.70 2.82
N THR A 63 -6.94 -15.25 1.64
CA THR A 63 -8.31 -15.34 1.10
C THR A 63 -9.25 -15.63 2.25
N ALA A 64 -10.04 -14.63 2.66
CA ALA A 64 -11.08 -14.83 3.65
C ALA A 64 -11.97 -15.96 3.10
N PRO A 65 -12.29 -16.99 3.92
CA PRO A 65 -13.14 -18.07 3.44
C PRO A 65 -14.49 -17.48 3.01
N ALA A 66 -14.95 -17.94 1.84
CA ALA A 66 -16.23 -17.60 1.21
C ALA A 66 -17.44 -17.88 2.10
#